data_AF-A0A816FCB6-F1
#
_entry.id   AF-A0A816FCB6-F1
#
_cell.length_a   1.000
_cell.length_b   1.000
_cell.length_c   1.000
_cell.angle_alpha   90.00
_cell.angle_beta   90.00
_cell.angle_gamma   90.00
#
_symmetry.space_group_name_H-M   'P 1'
#
loop_
_entity.id
_entity.type
_entity.pdbx_description
1 polymer ?
#
loop_
_entity_poly.entity_id
_entity_poly.type
_entity_poly.pdbx_seq_one_letter_code
_entity_poly.pdbx_strand_id
1 'polypeptide(L)'
;VWHCDSLGDYSHFSQNVRQDTSTFLRGIQLSNRQGEAIFDTIYPGWYPGRAIHVHVKVHVGGSITNSSGTYMGGHVSHIGQLYFNETLTDQISQLAPYNTRRGERLRLTNDFTYTRLNGSAAMVNVQLKNQANNLSGGIIGHVTLGVDSKQTVQAEMDFGMRPPRPGQRPPPRPTRP
;
A
#
# COMPACT_ATOMS: atom_id res chain seq x y z
N VAL A 1 5.74 -1.00 4.19
CA VAL A 1 4.58 -1.04 3.26
C VAL A 1 3.31 -1.39 4.01
N TRP A 2 2.14 -0.98 3.49
CA TRP A 2 0.84 -1.44 3.97
C TRP A 2 -0.22 -1.41 2.87
N HIS A 3 -1.23 -2.26 2.94
CA HIS A 3 -2.37 -2.25 2.02
C HIS A 3 -3.59 -2.94 2.64
N CYS A 4 -4.74 -2.82 1.98
CA CYS A 4 -5.95 -3.55 2.36
C CYS A 4 -5.86 -5.03 1.98
N ASP A 5 -6.69 -5.85 2.60
CA ASP A 5 -6.89 -7.24 2.20
C ASP A 5 -7.60 -7.36 0.84
N SER A 6 -7.87 -8.59 0.42
CA SER A 6 -8.54 -8.90 -0.85
C SER A 6 -9.95 -8.32 -0.98
N LEU A 7 -10.60 -7.96 0.14
CA LEU A 7 -11.96 -7.41 0.17
C LEU A 7 -11.98 -5.89 0.39
N GLY A 8 -10.83 -5.28 0.66
CA GLY A 8 -10.68 -3.84 0.81
C GLY A 8 -10.61 -3.35 2.26
N ASP A 9 -10.48 -4.25 3.23
CA ASP A 9 -10.37 -3.90 4.64
C ASP A 9 -8.91 -3.68 5.06
N TYR A 10 -8.68 -2.63 5.86
CA TYR A 10 -7.39 -2.37 6.48
C TYR A 10 -7.40 -2.85 7.93
N SER A 11 -6.32 -3.51 8.33
CA SER A 11 -6.04 -3.79 9.74
C SER A 11 -6.00 -2.48 10.54
N HIS A 12 -6.51 -2.50 11.77
CA HIS A 12 -6.84 -1.34 12.63
C HIS A 12 -8.05 -0.49 12.21
N PHE A 13 -8.62 -0.70 11.03
CA PHE A 13 -9.72 0.12 10.49
C PHE A 13 -10.88 -0.72 9.95
N SER A 14 -11.02 -1.98 10.41
CA SER A 14 -12.16 -2.80 9.99
C SER A 14 -13.47 -2.10 10.36
N GLN A 15 -14.37 -1.98 9.38
CA GLN A 15 -15.62 -1.24 9.58
C GLN A 15 -16.54 -1.88 10.63
N ASN A 16 -16.28 -3.15 10.98
CA ASN A 16 -17.14 -3.98 11.81
C ASN A 16 -16.60 -4.21 13.23
N VAL A 17 -15.36 -3.82 13.53
CA VAL A 17 -14.76 -4.03 14.86
C VAL A 17 -14.18 -2.73 15.38
N ARG A 18 -14.93 -2.08 16.28
CA ARG A 18 -14.37 -1.02 17.13
C ARG A 18 -13.28 -1.67 17.99
N GLN A 19 -12.01 -1.32 17.78
CA GLN A 19 -10.81 -1.88 18.44
C GLN A 19 -10.15 -3.09 17.73
N ASP A 20 -10.19 -3.16 16.40
CA ASP A 20 -9.24 -4.02 15.69
C ASP A 20 -7.79 -3.60 16.01
N THR A 21 -7.01 -4.47 16.62
CA THR A 21 -5.58 -4.30 16.93
C THR A 21 -4.68 -5.14 16.03
N SER A 22 -5.26 -5.82 15.04
CA SER A 22 -4.51 -6.65 14.10
C SER A 22 -3.56 -5.81 13.25
N THR A 23 -2.46 -6.41 12.81
CA THR A 23 -1.46 -5.73 11.98
C THR A 23 -1.27 -6.42 10.63
N PHE A 24 -2.26 -7.19 10.17
CA PHE A 24 -2.16 -7.90 8.91
C PHE A 24 -1.84 -6.94 7.76
N LEU A 25 -1.06 -7.42 6.79
CA LEU A 25 -0.68 -6.70 5.57
C LEU A 25 0.02 -5.36 5.84
N ARG A 26 0.76 -5.29 6.95
CA ARG A 26 1.69 -4.22 7.31
C ARG A 26 3.06 -4.84 7.53
N GLY A 27 4.10 -4.23 6.97
CA GLY A 27 5.46 -4.75 7.08
C GLY A 27 6.52 -3.68 6.98
N ILE A 28 7.63 -3.88 7.70
CA ILE A 28 8.84 -3.06 7.65
C ILE A 28 9.99 -4.01 7.32
N GLN A 29 10.87 -3.60 6.42
CA GLN A 29 12.11 -4.29 6.10
C GLN A 29 13.24 -3.27 6.02
N LEU A 30 14.40 -3.64 6.53
CA LEU A 30 15.64 -2.92 6.21
C LEU A 30 16.08 -3.33 4.81
N SER A 31 16.49 -2.36 4.01
CA SER A 31 17.12 -2.67 2.73
C SER A 31 18.46 -3.34 2.95
N ASN A 32 18.80 -4.30 2.08
CA ASN A 32 20.12 -4.91 2.07
C ASN A 32 21.17 -3.94 1.47
N ARG A 33 22.42 -4.40 1.32
CA ARG A 33 23.53 -3.59 0.78
C ARG A 33 23.30 -3.13 -0.68
N GLN A 34 22.43 -3.81 -1.40
CA GLN A 34 22.03 -3.50 -2.77
C GLN A 34 20.81 -2.55 -2.84
N GLY A 35 20.25 -2.16 -1.68
CA GLY A 35 19.06 -1.32 -1.61
C GLY A 35 17.74 -2.08 -1.74
N GLU A 36 17.77 -3.41 -1.68
CA GLU A 36 16.60 -4.26 -1.90
C GLU A 36 15.87 -4.57 -0.60
N ALA A 37 14.54 -4.55 -0.65
CA ALA A 37 13.65 -4.99 0.42
C ALA A 37 12.57 -5.89 -0.18
N ILE A 38 12.37 -7.07 0.41
CA ILE A 38 11.45 -8.10 -0.10
C ILE A 38 10.32 -8.31 0.90
N PHE A 39 9.09 -8.34 0.38
CA PHE A 39 7.88 -8.59 1.15
C PHE A 39 7.08 -9.71 0.48
N ASP A 40 6.75 -10.74 1.26
CA ASP A 40 5.73 -11.71 0.87
C ASP A 40 4.37 -11.17 1.30
N THR A 41 3.46 -10.99 0.35
CA THR A 41 2.12 -10.50 0.61
C THR A 41 1.13 -11.01 -0.44
N ILE A 42 -0.16 -10.71 -0.24
CA ILE A 42 -1.20 -10.95 -1.23
C ILE A 42 -1.33 -9.76 -2.19
N TYR A 43 -2.01 -9.97 -3.33
CA TYR A 43 -2.44 -8.85 -4.15
C TYR A 43 -3.48 -8.01 -3.38
N PRO A 44 -3.38 -6.67 -3.34
CA PRO A 44 -4.35 -5.86 -2.63
C PRO A 44 -5.73 -5.89 -3.28
N GLY A 45 -6.79 -5.91 -2.47
CA GLY A 45 -8.16 -5.67 -2.92
C GLY A 45 -8.44 -4.18 -3.16
N TRP A 46 -9.73 -3.82 -3.20
CA TRP A 46 -10.16 -2.43 -3.41
C TRP A 46 -11.27 -2.02 -2.45
N TYR A 47 -11.32 -0.72 -2.18
CA TYR A 47 -12.35 -0.06 -1.38
C TYR A 47 -12.89 1.17 -2.13
N PRO A 48 -14.12 1.61 -1.83
CA PRO A 48 -14.77 2.66 -2.62
C PRO A 48 -13.94 3.94 -2.71
N GLY A 49 -13.87 4.50 -3.91
CA GLY A 49 -13.23 5.78 -4.18
C GLY A 49 -11.72 5.72 -4.42
N ARG A 50 -11.09 4.53 -4.43
CA ARG A 50 -9.66 4.38 -4.71
C ARG A 50 -9.37 3.24 -5.69
N ALA A 51 -8.36 3.40 -6.54
CA ALA A 51 -7.79 2.32 -7.33
C ALA A 51 -6.98 1.37 -6.43
N ILE A 52 -6.70 0.15 -6.90
CA ILE A 52 -5.88 -0.82 -6.16
C ILE A 52 -4.45 -0.28 -6.01
N HIS A 53 -3.92 -0.32 -4.78
CA HIS A 53 -2.58 0.19 -4.49
C HIS A 53 -1.95 -0.47 -3.26
N VAL A 54 -0.62 -0.40 -3.20
CA VAL A 54 0.17 -0.64 -1.98
C VAL A 54 0.77 0.67 -1.53
N HIS A 55 0.60 1.04 -0.26
CA HIS A 55 1.31 2.17 0.29
C HIS A 55 2.76 1.83 0.63
N VAL A 56 3.66 2.78 0.37
CA VAL A 56 5.08 2.71 0.73
C VAL A 56 5.49 3.94 1.52
N LYS A 57 6.34 3.72 2.52
CA LYS A 57 7.00 4.76 3.30
C LYS A 57 8.46 4.34 3.48
N VAL A 58 9.38 5.25 3.18
CA VAL A 58 10.82 5.02 3.29
C VAL A 58 11.36 5.86 4.44
N HIS A 59 12.01 5.18 5.38
CA HIS A 59 12.74 5.82 6.47
C HIS A 59 14.24 5.71 6.21
N VAL A 60 14.99 6.77 6.53
CA VAL A 60 16.45 6.81 6.36
C VAL A 60 17.12 7.19 7.68
N GLY A 61 18.23 6.52 7.99
CA GLY A 61 19.09 6.86 9.14
C GLY A 61 18.58 6.40 10.51
N GLY A 62 17.63 5.47 10.56
CA GLY A 62 17.24 4.79 11.80
C GLY A 62 17.79 3.36 11.87
N SER A 63 17.53 2.70 12.99
CA SER A 63 18.03 1.35 13.28
C SER A 63 16.99 0.51 14.01
N ILE A 64 17.03 -0.80 13.80
CA ILE A 64 16.27 -1.75 14.61
C ILE A 64 17.03 -2.02 15.91
N THR A 65 16.36 -1.84 17.05
CA THR A 65 16.95 -2.17 18.35
C THR A 65 16.91 -3.69 18.56
N ASN A 66 18.07 -4.26 18.93
CA ASN A 66 18.25 -5.70 19.05
C ASN A 66 17.32 -6.38 20.07
N SER A 67 16.81 -5.63 21.04
CA SER A 67 16.02 -6.17 22.15
C SER A 67 14.51 -6.28 21.86
N SER A 68 14.01 -5.57 20.84
CA SER A 68 12.54 -5.45 20.63
C SER A 68 12.12 -5.58 19.17
N GLY A 69 13.06 -5.59 18.22
CA GLY A 69 12.73 -5.50 16.80
C GLY A 69 12.13 -4.13 16.41
N THR A 70 12.22 -3.14 17.31
CA THR A 70 11.62 -1.82 17.12
C THR A 70 12.54 -0.94 16.30
N TYR A 71 12.02 -0.39 15.20
CA TYR A 71 12.72 0.64 14.43
C TYR A 71 12.67 1.97 15.19
N MET A 72 13.83 2.61 15.38
CA MET A 72 13.94 3.89 16.07
C MET A 72 14.86 4.86 15.31
N GLY A 73 14.61 6.15 15.47
CA GLY A 73 15.39 7.23 14.87
C GLY A 73 15.11 7.44 13.37
N GLY A 74 16.03 8.14 12.72
CA GLY A 74 15.91 8.51 11.31
C GLY A 74 14.81 9.52 11.02
N HIS A 75 14.50 9.68 9.74
CA HIS A 75 13.42 10.54 9.24
C HIS A 75 12.68 9.87 8.09
N VAL A 76 11.47 10.35 7.79
CA VAL A 76 10.69 9.88 6.63
C VAL A 76 11.17 10.62 5.39
N SER A 77 11.81 9.91 4.47
CA SER A 77 12.33 10.48 3.22
C SER A 77 11.30 10.46 2.09
N HIS A 78 10.42 9.46 2.08
CA HIS A 78 9.42 9.31 1.03
C HIS A 78 8.14 8.67 1.54
N ILE A 79 6.99 9.14 1.03
CA ILE A 79 5.68 8.49 1.15
C ILE A 79 5.09 8.42 -0.25
N GLY A 80 4.62 7.24 -0.63
CA GLY A 80 4.08 7.02 -1.97
C GLY A 80 3.06 5.88 -2.01
N GLN A 81 2.56 5.63 -3.22
CA GLN A 81 1.68 4.52 -3.52
C GLN A 81 2.18 3.80 -4.78
N LEU A 82 2.12 2.48 -4.74
CA LEU A 82 2.47 1.59 -5.84
C LEU A 82 1.20 1.09 -6.49
N TYR A 83 1.15 1.12 -7.81
CA TYR A 83 -0.02 0.78 -8.61
C TYR A 83 0.24 -0.41 -9.53
N PHE A 84 -0.82 -0.99 -10.06
CA PHE A 84 -0.76 -2.20 -10.88
C PHE A 84 -1.49 -2.02 -12.19
N ASN A 85 -1.04 -2.72 -13.22
CA ASN A 85 -1.65 -2.66 -14.55
C ASN A 85 -3.13 -3.08 -14.50
N GLU A 86 -3.96 -2.40 -15.28
CA GLU A 86 -5.41 -2.65 -15.34
C GLU A 86 -5.75 -4.06 -15.86
N THR A 87 -5.05 -4.54 -16.88
CA THR A 87 -5.26 -5.89 -17.43
C THR A 87 -4.98 -6.97 -16.39
N LEU A 88 -3.86 -6.85 -15.66
CA LEU A 88 -3.56 -7.77 -14.55
C LEU A 88 -4.64 -7.71 -13.47
N THR A 89 -5.06 -6.50 -13.11
CA THR A 89 -6.09 -6.29 -12.08
C THR A 89 -7.42 -6.92 -12.48
N ASP A 90 -7.82 -6.77 -13.75
CA ASP A 90 -9.04 -7.35 -14.28
C ASP A 90 -9.00 -8.89 -14.20
N GLN A 91 -7.85 -9.51 -14.50
CA GLN A 91 -7.65 -10.95 -14.36
C GLN A 91 -7.71 -11.42 -12.89
N ILE A 92 -7.00 -10.74 -11.98
CA ILE A 92 -6.99 -11.10 -10.55
C ILE A 92 -8.38 -10.95 -9.93
N SER A 93 -9.17 -9.96 -10.36
CA SER A 93 -10.54 -9.75 -9.86
C SER A 93 -11.48 -10.93 -10.09
N GLN A 94 -11.15 -11.83 -11.02
CA GLN A 94 -11.93 -13.02 -11.34
C GLN A 94 -11.58 -14.22 -10.44
N LEU A 95 -10.47 -14.16 -9.72
CA LEU A 95 -10.00 -15.23 -8.83
C LEU A 95 -10.63 -15.12 -7.44
N ALA A 96 -10.84 -16.26 -6.78
CA ALA A 96 -11.21 -16.26 -5.37
C ALA A 96 -10.02 -15.78 -4.50
N PRO A 97 -10.26 -15.02 -3.41
CA PRO A 97 -11.56 -14.52 -2.94
C PRO A 97 -11.98 -13.18 -3.57
N TYR A 98 -11.17 -12.56 -4.42
CA TYR A 98 -11.44 -11.23 -5.01
C TYR A 98 -12.77 -11.16 -5.77
N ASN A 99 -13.17 -12.25 -6.43
CA ASN A 99 -14.43 -12.36 -7.16
C ASN A 99 -15.69 -12.32 -6.28
N THR A 100 -15.55 -12.40 -4.96
CA THR A 100 -16.65 -12.26 -4.01
C THR A 100 -16.95 -10.80 -3.66
N ARG A 101 -16.00 -9.89 -3.95
CA ARG A 101 -16.15 -8.46 -3.66
C ARG A 101 -17.22 -7.85 -4.57
N ARG A 102 -18.21 -7.18 -3.95
CA ARG A 102 -19.31 -6.50 -4.66
C ARG A 102 -19.00 -5.04 -4.94
N GLY A 103 -19.68 -4.44 -5.93
CA GLY A 103 -19.51 -3.04 -6.31
C GLY A 103 -18.39 -2.83 -7.35
N GLU A 104 -18.26 -1.60 -7.82
CA GLU A 104 -17.31 -1.27 -8.89
C GLU A 104 -15.98 -0.77 -8.35
N ARG A 105 -14.91 -1.39 -8.83
CA ARG A 105 -13.53 -0.94 -8.62
C ARG A 105 -13.28 0.36 -9.40
N LEU A 106 -12.64 1.33 -8.76
CA LEU A 106 -12.19 2.53 -9.44
C LEU A 106 -10.96 2.22 -10.31
N ARG A 107 -11.02 2.63 -11.58
CA ARG A 107 -9.89 2.55 -12.53
C ARG A 107 -8.80 3.56 -12.16
N LEU A 108 -7.54 3.30 -12.50
CA LEU A 108 -6.38 4.17 -12.25
C LEU A 108 -6.63 5.61 -12.72
N THR A 109 -7.12 5.80 -13.94
CA THR A 109 -7.36 7.13 -14.53
C THR A 109 -8.48 7.92 -13.83
N ASN A 110 -9.29 7.25 -13.01
CA ASN A 110 -10.36 7.87 -12.24
C ASN A 110 -9.96 8.08 -10.77
N ASP A 111 -8.81 7.55 -10.32
CA ASP A 111 -8.30 7.77 -8.97
C ASP A 111 -7.57 9.12 -8.89
N PHE A 112 -8.05 9.98 -8.00
CA PHE A 112 -7.49 11.32 -7.79
C PHE A 112 -6.02 11.27 -7.34
N THR A 113 -5.64 10.32 -6.50
CA THR A 113 -4.26 10.20 -6.01
C THR A 113 -3.33 9.75 -7.13
N TYR A 114 -3.74 8.74 -7.89
CA TYR A 114 -3.00 8.26 -9.07
C TYR A 114 -2.77 9.39 -10.08
N THR A 115 -3.82 10.12 -10.43
CA THR A 115 -3.74 11.20 -11.43
C THR A 115 -2.96 12.41 -10.91
N ARG A 116 -3.14 12.80 -9.65
CA ARG A 116 -2.50 13.99 -9.07
C ARG A 116 -1.03 13.79 -8.72
N LEU A 117 -0.63 12.59 -8.31
CA LEU A 117 0.71 12.29 -7.82
C LEU A 117 1.56 11.52 -8.83
N ASN A 118 1.22 11.58 -10.12
CA ASN A 118 1.96 10.91 -11.19
C ASN A 118 2.10 9.39 -10.97
N GLY A 119 1.01 8.72 -10.61
CA GLY A 119 0.99 7.30 -10.27
C GLY A 119 1.46 6.38 -11.40
N SER A 120 1.45 6.85 -12.66
CA SER A 120 2.03 6.13 -13.81
C SER A 120 3.54 5.89 -13.67
N ALA A 121 4.24 6.70 -12.88
CA ALA A 121 5.66 6.50 -12.56
C ALA A 121 5.89 5.50 -11.41
N ALA A 122 4.83 5.04 -10.73
CA ALA A 122 4.88 4.14 -9.59
C ALA A 122 4.20 2.79 -9.87
N MET A 123 4.25 2.35 -11.13
CA MET A 123 3.69 1.07 -11.57
C MET A 123 4.61 -0.09 -11.20
N VAL A 124 4.07 -1.12 -10.57
CA VAL A 124 4.77 -2.37 -10.28
C VAL A 124 4.87 -3.19 -11.56
N ASN A 125 6.09 -3.59 -11.93
CA ASN A 125 6.32 -4.56 -12.98
C ASN A 125 6.06 -5.96 -12.43
N VAL A 126 5.11 -6.70 -13.00
CA VAL A 126 4.66 -7.99 -12.47
C VAL A 126 4.99 -9.12 -13.43
N GLN A 127 5.53 -10.20 -12.88
CA GLN A 127 5.76 -11.46 -13.57
C GLN A 127 5.06 -12.59 -12.83
N LEU A 128 4.68 -13.65 -13.53
CA LEU A 128 4.15 -14.85 -12.89
C LEU A 128 5.27 -15.57 -12.13
N LYS A 129 4.96 -16.06 -10.94
CA LYS A 129 5.92 -16.81 -10.11
C LYS A 129 6.25 -18.17 -10.72
N ASN A 130 5.34 -18.74 -11.50
CA ASN A 130 5.54 -19.99 -12.20
C ASN A 130 5.41 -19.83 -13.73
N GLN A 131 6.03 -20.75 -14.46
CA GLN A 131 5.96 -20.80 -15.92
C GLN A 131 4.65 -21.39 -16.45
N ALA A 132 3.76 -21.86 -15.57
CA ALA A 132 2.48 -22.49 -15.93
C ALA A 132 1.41 -21.49 -16.40
N ASN A 133 1.79 -20.24 -16.64
CA ASN A 133 0.91 -19.14 -17.03
C ASN A 133 -0.34 -18.97 -16.14
N ASN A 134 -0.21 -19.26 -14.84
CA ASN A 134 -1.33 -19.29 -13.89
C ASN A 134 -1.12 -18.33 -12.72
N LEU A 135 -1.97 -17.30 -12.63
CA LEU A 135 -1.96 -16.29 -11.57
C LEU A 135 -2.18 -16.86 -10.17
N SER A 136 -2.91 -17.97 -10.03
CA SER A 136 -3.13 -18.63 -8.73
C SER A 136 -1.84 -19.23 -8.15
N GLY A 137 -0.81 -19.42 -8.98
CA GLY A 137 0.53 -19.83 -8.55
C GLY A 137 1.36 -18.72 -7.89
N GLY A 138 0.81 -17.50 -7.85
CA GLY A 138 1.47 -16.31 -7.31
C GLY A 138 2.18 -15.50 -8.39
N ILE A 139 2.58 -14.30 -7.97
CA ILE A 139 3.25 -13.32 -8.80
C ILE A 139 4.51 -12.80 -8.10
N ILE A 140 5.44 -12.27 -8.88
CA ILE A 140 6.60 -11.51 -8.41
C ILE A 140 6.44 -10.08 -8.93
N GLY A 141 6.41 -9.12 -8.02
CA GLY A 141 6.34 -7.70 -8.33
C GLY A 141 7.68 -7.01 -8.09
N HIS A 142 8.15 -6.23 -9.06
CA HIS A 142 9.34 -5.41 -8.96
C HIS A 142 9.00 -3.93 -9.17
N VAL A 143 9.56 -3.07 -8.33
CA VAL A 143 9.51 -1.62 -8.50
C VAL A 143 10.82 -1.02 -8.01
N THR A 144 11.36 -0.07 -8.78
CA THR A 144 12.53 0.70 -8.36
C THR A 144 12.06 2.06 -7.88
N LEU A 145 12.42 2.43 -6.64
CA LEU A 145 12.07 3.70 -6.03
C LEU A 145 13.30 4.59 -5.95
N GLY A 146 13.34 5.64 -6.78
CA GLY A 146 14.29 6.74 -6.59
C GLY A 146 13.82 7.63 -5.46
N VAL A 147 14.60 7.75 -4.39
CA VAL A 147 14.28 8.58 -3.23
C VAL A 147 15.44 9.53 -2.91
N ASP A 148 15.11 10.77 -2.53
CA ASP A 148 16.10 11.68 -1.97
C ASP A 148 16.28 11.37 -0.48
N SER A 149 17.40 10.75 -0.13
CA SER A 149 17.72 10.32 1.23
C SER A 149 17.94 11.47 2.23
N LYS A 150 18.02 12.72 1.74
CA LYS A 150 18.16 13.92 2.58
C LYS A 150 16.84 14.66 2.74
N GLN A 151 15.86 14.41 1.87
CA GLN A 151 14.54 15.03 1.98
C GLN A 151 13.84 14.51 3.24
N THR A 152 13.14 15.40 3.95
CA THR A 152 12.20 15.01 5.00
C THR A 152 10.79 15.38 4.57
N VAL A 153 9.90 14.39 4.56
CA VAL A 153 8.48 14.60 4.30
C VAL A 153 7.88 15.41 5.45
N GLN A 154 7.23 16.52 5.11
CA GLN A 154 6.55 17.38 6.09
C GLN A 154 5.37 16.62 6.72
N ALA A 155 5.19 16.78 8.04
CA ALA A 155 4.21 16.01 8.83
C ALA A 155 2.75 16.10 8.33
N GLU A 156 2.41 17.15 7.58
CA GLU A 156 1.08 17.34 6.98
C GLU A 156 0.79 16.37 5.83
N MET A 157 1.80 15.68 5.28
CA MET A 157 1.63 14.65 4.25
C MET A 157 1.57 13.23 4.83
N ASP A 158 1.67 13.07 6.16
CA ASP A 158 1.63 11.76 6.85
C ASP A 158 0.19 11.29 7.15
N PHE A 159 -0.65 11.23 6.13
CA PHE A 159 -2.04 10.76 6.24
C PHE A 159 -2.16 9.24 6.51
N GLY A 160 -1.04 8.51 6.58
CA GLY A 160 -1.04 7.04 6.52
C GLY A 160 -0.80 6.30 7.84
N MET A 161 -0.40 7.00 8.93
CA MET A 161 -0.05 6.33 10.19
C MET A 161 -0.50 7.02 11.47
N ARG A 162 -1.13 8.21 11.43
CA ARG A 162 -1.67 8.78 12.69
C ARG A 162 -2.95 8.02 13.06
N PRO A 163 -3.01 7.32 14.21
CA PRO A 163 -4.30 6.88 14.73
C PRO A 163 -5.21 8.11 14.89
N PRO A 164 -6.52 8.00 14.64
CA PRO A 164 -7.44 9.09 14.94
C PRO A 164 -7.24 9.50 16.40
N ARG A 165 -7.09 10.80 16.67
CA ARG A 165 -7.20 11.28 18.04
C ARG A 165 -8.57 10.85 18.58
N PRO A 166 -8.67 10.32 19.81
CA PRO A 166 -9.96 10.01 20.40
C PRO A 166 -10.90 11.21 20.27
N GLY A 167 -12.01 11.03 19.54
CA GLY A 167 -13.05 12.05 19.37
C GLY A 167 -13.03 12.88 18.07
N GLN A 168 -12.07 12.70 17.14
CA GLN A 168 -12.15 13.40 15.85
C GLN A 168 -12.87 12.56 14.79
N ARG A 169 -13.97 13.12 14.27
CA ARG A 169 -14.65 12.60 13.06
C ARG A 169 -13.72 12.70 11.85
N PRO A 170 -13.84 11.80 10.86
CA PRO A 170 -13.18 11.97 9.57
C PRO A 170 -13.50 13.35 9.00
N PRO A 171 -12.54 14.02 8.34
CA PRO A 171 -12.82 15.28 7.67
C PRO A 171 -13.97 15.09 6.66
N PRO A 172 -14.91 16.05 6.56
CA PRO A 172 -16.00 15.95 5.61
C PRO A 172 -15.45 15.81 4.19
N ARG A 173 -16.14 15.02 3.38
CA ARG A 173 -15.85 14.83 1.96
C ARG A 173 -15.73 16.20 1.29
N PRO A 174 -14.69 16.47 0.49
CA PRO A 174 -14.63 17.70 -0.29
C PRO A 174 -15.88 17.77 -1.18
N THR A 175 -16.69 18.81 -0.98
CA THR A 175 -17.75 19.15 -1.93
C THR A 175 -17.07 19.59 -3.22
N ARG A 176 -17.43 18.95 -4.32
CA ARG A 176 -16.96 19.32 -5.67
C ARG A 176 -17.38 20.79 -5.95
N PRO A 177 -16.54 21.59 -6.64
CA PRO A 177 -17.01 22.83 -7.27
C PRO A 177 -18.06 22.53 -8.35
#